data_AF-A0A3R8U461-F1
#
_entry.id   AF-A0A3R8U461-F1
#
_cell.length_a   1.000
_cell.length_b   1.000
_cell.length_c   1.000
_cell.angle_alpha   90.00
_cell.angle_beta   90.00
_cell.angle_gamma   90.00
#
_symmetry.space_group_name_H-M   'P 1'
#
loop_
_entity.id
_entity.type
_entity.pdbx_description
1 polymer ?
#
loop_
_entity_poly.entity_id
_entity_poly.type
_entity_poly.pdbx_seq_one_letter_code
_entity_poly.pdbx_strand_id
1 'polypeptide(L)'
;MGNGISQTALLALCLALAACKPSAPEAAIASSPAASSPAAAAAVASPSASAPAAAESAPADDDLASRRPDDSYRKANLRPEYDRCIEAAGATTPDLYACNDEELAFHERKLEEQFFRIISLPDGQEKDALMDEQAAYMHDTNRHCAFNPEEDGQGQMLDAQSCRINRTANRVPALSALADMAESRAQQAIADEQEWAPVPTTQKRATVTGDVDPEAPILDEDGNPYAPDSSYSRANLRPRYGKCIRASDGSTPSLQECGDEEYVFQRKRMIAALDVIAAGPDSVAKDRLMDEQDAYMRDTDLYCRYDWRTQGQGHMLDAQSCRINRHANRADALERVIRRAGKVYAKKN
;
A
#
# COMPACT_ATOMS: atom_id res chain seq x y z
N MET A 1 41.85 -35.75 16.77
CA MET A 1 42.15 -37.16 16.44
C MET A 1 40.81 -37.89 16.33
N GLY A 2 40.62 -38.75 15.31
CA GLY A 2 39.29 -39.29 14.94
C GLY A 2 38.54 -38.28 14.05
N ASN A 3 38.65 -38.27 12.71
CA ASN A 3 38.48 -39.30 11.67
C ASN A 3 37.06 -39.88 11.56
N GLY A 4 36.37 -39.49 10.49
CA GLY A 4 35.02 -39.93 10.12
C GLY A 4 34.64 -39.41 8.73
N ILE A 5 35.44 -39.73 7.70
CA ILE A 5 35.14 -39.39 6.30
C ILE A 5 34.19 -40.46 5.75
N SER A 6 33.06 -40.05 5.16
CA SER A 6 32.32 -40.87 4.21
C SER A 6 32.03 -40.06 2.95
N GLN A 7 32.37 -40.63 1.80
CA GLN A 7 32.33 -39.96 0.50
C GLN A 7 31.05 -40.30 -0.29
N THR A 8 30.80 -39.47 -1.31
CA THR A 8 30.06 -39.78 -2.55
C THR A 8 28.58 -40.17 -2.47
N ALA A 9 27.74 -39.22 -2.88
CA ALA A 9 26.79 -39.45 -3.96
C ALA A 9 26.78 -38.22 -4.88
N LEU A 10 27.36 -38.34 -6.09
CA LEU A 10 27.16 -37.33 -7.14
C LEU A 10 25.76 -37.52 -7.75
N LEU A 11 25.06 -36.42 -7.99
CA LEU A 11 24.05 -36.37 -9.04
C LEU A 11 24.13 -35.00 -9.75
N ALA A 12 24.97 -34.96 -10.78
CA ALA A 12 24.95 -33.88 -11.76
C ALA A 12 23.74 -34.10 -12.67
N LEU A 13 22.83 -33.12 -12.73
CA LEU A 13 21.75 -33.11 -13.72
C LEU A 13 22.00 -31.97 -14.72
N CYS A 14 22.72 -32.29 -15.78
CA CYS A 14 22.83 -31.42 -16.95
C CYS A 14 21.51 -31.46 -17.73
N LEU A 15 20.88 -30.30 -17.92
CA LEU A 15 19.90 -30.06 -18.97
C LEU A 15 20.23 -28.72 -19.64
N ALA A 16 21.05 -28.80 -20.69
CA ALA A 16 21.23 -27.73 -21.65
C ALA A 16 20.17 -27.87 -22.75
N LEU A 17 19.54 -26.77 -23.14
CA LEU A 17 18.79 -26.49 -24.39
C LEU A 17 17.99 -25.19 -24.14
N ALA A 18 18.02 -24.14 -24.96
CA ALA A 18 18.94 -23.77 -26.03
C ALA A 18 18.91 -22.23 -26.18
N ALA A 19 20.06 -21.59 -26.40
CA ALA A 19 20.10 -20.18 -26.76
C ALA A 19 19.99 -20.03 -28.29
N CYS A 20 18.99 -19.27 -28.77
CA CYS A 20 18.84 -18.93 -30.19
C CYS A 20 18.54 -17.43 -30.40
N LYS A 21 19.60 -16.62 -30.35
CA LYS A 21 19.92 -15.57 -31.34
C LYS A 21 21.18 -16.09 -32.07
N PRO A 22 21.43 -15.82 -33.37
CA PRO A 22 21.33 -14.51 -34.04
C PRO A 22 20.50 -14.62 -35.36
N SER A 23 20.57 -13.80 -36.43
CA SER A 23 21.43 -12.66 -36.84
C SER A 23 20.60 -11.65 -37.66
N ALA A 24 21.13 -10.43 -37.82
CA ALA A 24 20.84 -9.58 -38.98
C ALA A 24 21.95 -9.74 -40.05
N PRO A 25 21.64 -9.59 -41.36
CA PRO A 25 22.53 -9.02 -42.36
C PRO A 25 22.17 -7.53 -42.56
N GLU A 26 23.06 -6.53 -42.53
CA GLU A 26 24.29 -6.30 -43.29
C GLU A 26 24.09 -5.56 -44.63
N ALA A 27 24.51 -4.29 -44.59
CA ALA A 27 25.12 -3.46 -45.63
C ALA A 27 24.35 -2.95 -46.88
N ALA A 28 24.72 -1.71 -47.25
CA ALA A 28 24.42 -0.96 -48.47
C ALA A 28 22.93 -0.56 -48.68
N ILE A 29 22.61 0.61 -49.22
CA ILE A 29 23.33 1.42 -50.22
C ILE A 29 23.44 2.89 -49.77
N ALA A 30 24.62 3.50 -49.96
CA ALA A 30 24.81 4.94 -49.79
C ALA A 30 24.24 5.72 -50.99
N SER A 31 23.44 6.77 -50.74
CA SER A 31 23.12 7.83 -51.70
C SER A 31 22.65 9.10 -50.99
N SER A 32 23.61 9.91 -50.56
CA SER A 32 23.43 11.37 -50.61
C SER A 32 23.87 11.83 -52.01
N PRO A 33 23.15 12.78 -52.62
CA PRO A 33 23.89 14.02 -52.87
C PRO A 33 23.07 15.31 -52.70
N ALA A 34 23.84 16.39 -52.65
CA ALA A 34 23.49 17.74 -53.11
C ALA A 34 22.42 18.51 -52.31
N ALA A 35 22.94 19.34 -51.41
CA ALA A 35 22.35 20.62 -51.08
C ALA A 35 21.92 21.40 -52.34
N SER A 36 20.78 22.09 -52.24
CA SER A 36 20.42 23.24 -53.08
C SER A 36 19.49 24.16 -52.30
N SER A 37 20.07 25.21 -51.72
CA SER A 37 19.37 26.45 -51.42
C SER A 37 19.87 27.48 -52.43
N PRO A 38 19.03 28.42 -52.90
CA PRO A 38 19.15 29.76 -52.32
C PRO A 38 17.86 30.60 -52.29
N ALA A 39 17.95 31.70 -51.52
CA ALA A 39 17.17 32.95 -51.57
C ALA A 39 15.65 32.86 -51.26
N ALA A 40 15.08 33.51 -50.23
CA ALA A 40 15.20 34.87 -49.67
C ALA A 40 14.25 35.91 -50.30
N ALA A 41 13.80 36.84 -49.44
CA ALA A 41 12.74 37.87 -49.61
C ALA A 41 11.31 37.36 -49.31
N ALA A 42 10.46 38.06 -48.53
CA ALA A 42 10.65 39.33 -47.81
C ALA A 42 9.86 39.35 -46.49
N ALA A 43 10.31 40.18 -45.53
CA ALA A 43 9.62 40.38 -44.25
C ALA A 43 8.44 41.37 -44.40
N VAL A 44 7.31 41.07 -43.74
CA VAL A 44 6.30 42.08 -43.39
C VAL A 44 5.80 41.83 -41.96
N ALA A 45 5.90 42.87 -41.14
CA ALA A 45 5.37 43.11 -39.79
C ALA A 45 4.53 42.04 -39.05
N SER A 46 4.91 41.76 -37.80
CA SER A 46 3.98 41.34 -36.75
C SER A 46 2.91 42.40 -36.46
N PRO A 47 1.74 41.98 -35.99
CA PRO A 47 1.21 42.53 -34.74
C PRO A 47 0.98 41.44 -33.68
N SER A 48 0.90 41.85 -32.41
CA SER A 48 0.60 40.98 -31.28
C SER A 48 -0.87 40.56 -31.21
N ALA A 49 -1.10 39.48 -30.45
CA ALA A 49 -2.36 39.08 -29.82
C ALA A 49 -3.52 38.66 -30.73
N SER A 50 -3.84 37.35 -30.73
CA SER A 50 -4.98 36.80 -29.96
C SER A 50 -5.09 35.29 -30.16
N ALA A 51 -5.50 34.55 -29.12
CA ALA A 51 -5.90 33.16 -29.28
C ALA A 51 -7.28 33.09 -29.99
N PRO A 52 -7.48 32.23 -31.00
CA PRO A 52 -8.79 31.96 -31.54
C PRO A 52 -9.47 30.83 -30.74
N ALA A 53 -10.41 31.20 -29.89
CA ALA A 53 -11.45 30.28 -29.47
C ALA A 53 -12.54 30.20 -30.56
N ALA A 54 -13.21 29.05 -30.62
CA ALA A 54 -14.45 28.78 -31.37
C ALA A 54 -14.41 28.94 -32.90
N ALA A 55 -14.46 27.80 -33.58
CA ALA A 55 -15.05 27.66 -34.91
C ALA A 55 -16.03 26.47 -34.88
N GLU A 56 -17.30 26.74 -34.58
CA GLU A 56 -18.38 25.77 -34.80
C GLU A 56 -18.67 25.64 -36.30
N SER A 57 -18.68 24.42 -36.84
CA SER A 57 -19.79 23.85 -37.64
C SER A 57 -19.38 22.58 -38.39
N ALA A 58 -19.43 21.44 -37.70
CA ALA A 58 -19.79 20.16 -38.29
C ALA A 58 -20.50 19.33 -37.19
N PRO A 59 -21.64 18.68 -37.45
CA PRO A 59 -22.30 17.86 -36.44
C PRO A 59 -21.54 16.55 -36.27
N ALA A 60 -20.55 16.54 -35.37
CA ALA A 60 -19.75 15.38 -35.02
C ALA A 60 -20.13 14.92 -33.60
N ASP A 61 -21.11 14.02 -33.54
CA ASP A 61 -21.35 13.05 -32.46
C ASP A 61 -21.15 13.54 -31.00
N ASP A 62 -22.03 14.44 -30.55
CA ASP A 62 -22.11 15.00 -29.18
C ASP A 62 -22.39 13.95 -28.06
N ASP A 63 -22.46 12.66 -28.40
CA ASP A 63 -22.95 11.56 -27.56
C ASP A 63 -21.85 10.78 -26.80
N LEU A 64 -20.57 11.16 -26.98
CA LEU A 64 -19.42 10.64 -26.22
C LEU A 64 -18.83 11.68 -25.27
N ALA A 65 -18.92 12.98 -25.60
CA ALA A 65 -18.59 14.08 -24.70
C ALA A 65 -19.51 14.16 -23.46
N SER A 66 -20.62 13.42 -23.45
CA SER A 66 -21.56 13.31 -22.33
C SER A 66 -21.31 12.12 -21.39
N ARG A 67 -20.26 11.29 -21.60
CA ARG A 67 -20.04 10.03 -20.84
C ARG A 67 -18.93 10.04 -19.77
N ARG A 68 -18.16 11.12 -19.62
CA ARG A 68 -17.08 11.21 -18.62
C ARG A 68 -17.51 12.11 -17.44
N PRO A 69 -17.34 11.69 -16.17
CA PRO A 69 -17.91 12.40 -15.01
C PRO A 69 -17.51 13.87 -14.84
N ASP A 70 -16.26 14.21 -15.14
CA ASP A 70 -15.69 15.54 -14.88
C ASP A 70 -14.49 15.86 -15.82
N ASP A 71 -13.91 17.05 -15.67
CA ASP A 71 -12.81 17.55 -16.50
C ASP A 71 -11.47 16.80 -16.31
N SER A 72 -11.25 16.09 -15.20
CA SER A 72 -10.00 15.31 -14.94
C SER A 72 -9.77 14.19 -15.94
N TYR A 73 -10.82 13.85 -16.68
CA TYR A 73 -10.87 12.87 -17.75
C TYR A 73 -10.50 13.40 -19.14
N ARG A 74 -10.25 14.72 -19.27
CA ARG A 74 -10.00 15.41 -20.55
C ARG A 74 -8.88 16.44 -20.50
N LYS A 75 -8.53 16.91 -19.30
CA LYS A 75 -7.56 17.98 -19.10
C LYS A 75 -6.63 17.61 -17.95
N ALA A 76 -5.34 17.79 -18.14
CA ALA A 76 -4.31 17.72 -17.13
C ALA A 76 -3.15 18.62 -17.54
N ASN A 77 -2.22 18.87 -16.60
CA ASN A 77 -0.97 19.54 -16.91
C ASN A 77 0.06 18.50 -17.36
N LEU A 78 0.18 18.31 -18.68
CA LEU A 78 1.10 17.36 -19.31
C LEU A 78 2.49 17.99 -19.53
N ARG A 79 3.49 17.16 -19.83
CA ARG A 79 4.85 17.63 -20.09
C ARG A 79 4.94 18.39 -21.43
N PRO A 80 5.74 19.47 -21.52
CA PRO A 80 6.08 20.08 -22.81
C PRO A 80 6.76 19.12 -23.80
N GLU A 81 7.35 18.02 -23.30
CA GLU A 81 7.86 16.92 -24.11
C GLU A 81 6.75 16.21 -24.91
N TYR A 82 5.58 16.01 -24.31
CA TYR A 82 4.43 15.38 -24.94
C TYR A 82 3.85 16.27 -26.04
N ASP A 83 3.67 17.57 -25.80
CA ASP A 83 3.20 18.52 -26.83
C ASP A 83 4.10 18.49 -28.08
N ARG A 84 5.42 18.52 -27.89
CA ARG A 84 6.40 18.42 -28.99
C ARG A 84 6.33 17.06 -29.71
N CYS A 85 6.01 15.98 -29.00
CA CYS A 85 5.81 14.67 -29.59
C CYS A 85 4.55 14.64 -30.47
N ILE A 86 3.42 15.16 -29.96
CA ILE A 86 2.15 15.26 -30.69
C ILE A 86 2.28 16.16 -31.95
N GLU A 87 3.00 17.28 -31.86
CA GLU A 87 3.32 18.12 -33.02
C GLU A 87 4.17 17.37 -34.06
N ALA A 88 5.19 16.62 -33.62
CA ALA A 88 6.08 15.86 -34.50
C ALA A 88 5.42 14.62 -35.12
N ALA A 89 4.44 14.02 -34.45
CA ALA A 89 3.71 12.83 -34.89
C ALA A 89 2.86 13.05 -36.16
N GLY A 90 2.66 14.30 -36.59
CA GLY A 90 2.06 14.62 -37.90
C GLY A 90 0.65 14.03 -38.12
N ALA A 91 -0.09 13.78 -37.03
CA ALA A 91 -1.37 13.09 -37.00
C ALA A 91 -1.39 11.63 -37.51
N THR A 92 -0.26 10.91 -37.51
CA THR A 92 -0.29 9.45 -37.74
C THR A 92 -0.73 8.71 -36.46
N THR A 93 -1.67 7.77 -36.55
CA THR A 93 -2.10 6.97 -35.40
C THR A 93 -0.93 6.28 -34.66
N PRO A 94 0.03 5.63 -35.35
CA PRO A 94 1.13 4.94 -34.66
C PRO A 94 2.03 5.87 -33.85
N ASP A 95 2.38 7.04 -34.40
CA ASP A 95 3.27 7.98 -33.71
C ASP A 95 2.53 8.67 -32.55
N LEU A 96 1.25 9.04 -32.73
CA LEU A 96 0.40 9.55 -31.65
C LEU A 96 0.27 8.54 -30.49
N TYR A 97 0.09 7.25 -30.81
CA TYR A 97 0.01 6.18 -29.80
C TYR A 97 1.34 6.02 -29.04
N ALA A 98 2.48 6.15 -29.71
CA ALA A 98 3.79 6.11 -29.07
C ALA A 98 4.03 7.32 -28.13
N CYS A 99 3.61 8.52 -28.54
CA CYS A 99 3.64 9.70 -27.67
C CYS A 99 2.77 9.52 -26.42
N ASN A 100 1.58 8.96 -26.60
CA ASN A 100 0.65 8.65 -25.50
C ASN A 100 1.23 7.62 -24.51
N ASP A 101 1.82 6.54 -25.00
CA ASP A 101 2.44 5.50 -24.17
C ASP A 101 3.60 6.06 -23.33
N GLU A 102 4.45 6.92 -23.91
CA GLU A 102 5.55 7.54 -23.15
C GLU A 102 5.04 8.44 -22.01
N GLU A 103 4.03 9.26 -22.29
CA GLU A 103 3.46 10.18 -21.29
C GLU A 103 2.68 9.46 -20.21
N LEU A 104 1.90 8.43 -20.58
CA LEU A 104 1.23 7.56 -19.62
C LEU A 104 2.26 6.89 -18.71
N ALA A 105 3.29 6.26 -19.28
CA ALA A 105 4.33 5.58 -18.52
C ALA A 105 5.13 6.56 -17.63
N PHE A 106 5.31 7.83 -18.03
CA PHE A 106 5.90 8.86 -17.18
C PHE A 106 5.04 9.13 -15.94
N HIS A 107 3.74 9.35 -16.12
CA HIS A 107 2.84 9.62 -15.00
C HIS A 107 2.56 8.38 -14.15
N GLU A 108 2.54 7.18 -14.72
CA GLU A 108 2.38 5.92 -13.97
C GLU A 108 3.56 5.68 -13.02
N ARG A 109 4.82 5.86 -13.48
CA ARG A 109 6.00 5.80 -12.60
C ARG A 109 5.91 6.83 -11.46
N LYS A 110 5.46 8.05 -11.76
CA LYS A 110 5.27 9.10 -10.75
C LYS A 110 4.15 8.78 -9.76
N LEU A 111 3.08 8.13 -10.22
CA LEU A 111 1.96 7.71 -9.38
C LEU A 111 2.36 6.55 -8.47
N GLU A 112 3.13 5.60 -9.01
CA GLU A 112 3.74 4.48 -8.27
C GLU A 112 4.71 5.00 -7.19
N GLU A 113 5.57 5.97 -7.48
CA GLU A 113 6.42 6.65 -6.49
C GLU A 113 5.61 7.21 -5.31
N GLN A 114 4.49 7.90 -5.57
CA GLN A 114 3.64 8.46 -4.49
C GLN A 114 2.85 7.36 -3.75
N PHE A 115 2.41 6.33 -4.46
CA PHE A 115 1.77 5.16 -3.85
C PHE A 115 2.72 4.43 -2.90
N PHE A 116 4.00 4.29 -3.27
CA PHE A 116 5.02 3.69 -2.40
C PHE A 116 5.24 4.46 -1.09
N ARG A 117 5.08 5.79 -1.09
CA ARG A 117 5.07 6.58 0.15
C ARG A 117 3.90 6.20 1.05
N ILE A 118 2.69 6.12 0.49
CA ILE A 118 1.48 5.74 1.23
C ILE A 118 1.58 4.33 1.81
N ILE A 119 2.08 3.32 1.07
CA ILE A 119 2.24 1.97 1.64
C ILE A 119 3.32 1.90 2.72
N SER A 120 4.26 2.86 2.74
CA SER A 120 5.33 2.99 3.74
C SER A 120 4.89 3.71 5.01
N LEU A 121 3.69 4.32 5.04
CA LEU A 121 3.10 4.87 6.26
C LEU A 121 2.85 3.77 7.29
N PRO A 122 2.84 4.10 8.60
CA PRO A 122 2.35 3.20 9.64
C PRO A 122 0.92 2.72 9.36
N ASP A 123 0.62 1.46 9.68
CA ASP A 123 -0.72 0.90 9.51
C ASP A 123 -1.74 1.59 10.44
N GLY A 124 -2.87 1.99 9.88
CA GLY A 124 -3.89 2.75 10.60
C GLY A 124 -5.00 3.25 9.69
N GLN A 125 -6.08 3.76 10.29
CA GLN A 125 -7.31 4.15 9.59
C GLN A 125 -7.09 5.14 8.44
N GLU A 126 -6.12 6.05 8.57
CA GLU A 126 -5.78 7.01 7.52
C GLU A 126 -5.13 6.34 6.31
N LYS A 127 -4.18 5.41 6.53
CA LYS A 127 -3.60 4.59 5.47
C LYS A 127 -4.65 3.72 4.80
N ASP A 128 -5.50 3.06 5.58
CA ASP A 128 -6.60 2.22 5.06
C ASP A 128 -7.52 3.05 4.14
N ALA A 129 -7.92 4.25 4.57
CA ALA A 129 -8.76 5.14 3.78
C ALA A 129 -8.08 5.63 2.48
N LEU A 130 -6.77 5.91 2.51
CA LEU A 130 -6.00 6.28 1.31
C LEU A 130 -5.88 5.11 0.32
N MET A 131 -5.74 3.87 0.82
CA MET A 131 -5.71 2.67 0.01
C MET A 131 -7.07 2.39 -0.65
N ASP A 132 -8.17 2.55 0.10
CA ASP A 132 -9.54 2.47 -0.42
C ASP A 132 -9.81 3.55 -1.48
N GLU A 133 -9.40 4.79 -1.24
CA GLU A 133 -9.55 5.89 -2.20
C GLU A 133 -8.75 5.64 -3.48
N GLN A 134 -7.53 5.11 -3.37
CA GLN A 134 -6.72 4.75 -4.52
C GLN A 134 -7.31 3.57 -5.31
N ALA A 135 -7.87 2.56 -4.62
CA ALA A 135 -8.58 1.46 -5.26
C ALA A 135 -9.85 1.94 -5.99
N ALA A 136 -10.62 2.84 -5.38
CA ALA A 136 -11.78 3.48 -5.99
C ALA A 136 -11.39 4.29 -7.23
N TYR A 137 -10.34 5.11 -7.15
CA TYR A 137 -9.77 5.84 -8.29
C TYR A 137 -9.37 4.92 -9.44
N MET A 138 -8.74 3.78 -9.16
CA MET A 138 -8.35 2.81 -10.19
C MET A 138 -9.55 2.13 -10.83
N HIS A 139 -10.59 1.80 -10.04
CA HIS A 139 -11.84 1.24 -10.57
C HIS A 139 -12.57 2.24 -11.46
N ASP A 140 -12.75 3.47 -10.99
CA ASP A 140 -13.39 4.60 -11.68
C ASP A 140 -12.68 4.92 -13.01
N THR A 141 -11.35 5.04 -12.97
CA THR A 141 -10.52 5.31 -14.16
C THR A 141 -10.58 4.15 -15.16
N ASN A 142 -10.53 2.89 -14.71
CA ASN A 142 -10.67 1.74 -15.61
C ASN A 142 -12.07 1.66 -16.25
N ARG A 143 -13.12 2.02 -15.51
CA ARG A 143 -14.51 2.05 -16.00
C ARG A 143 -14.73 3.11 -17.07
N HIS A 144 -14.19 4.32 -16.88
CA HIS A 144 -14.43 5.48 -17.75
C HIS A 144 -13.37 5.71 -18.84
N CYS A 145 -12.21 5.05 -18.74
CA CYS A 145 -11.12 5.04 -19.73
C CYS A 145 -10.86 3.62 -20.29
N ALA A 146 -11.92 2.85 -20.50
CA ALA A 146 -11.87 1.57 -21.21
C ALA A 146 -11.82 1.78 -22.73
N PHE A 147 -11.30 0.78 -23.44
CA PHE A 147 -11.32 0.63 -24.90
C PHE A 147 -11.65 -0.83 -25.21
N ASN A 148 -12.57 -1.08 -26.13
CA ASN A 148 -12.95 -2.42 -26.57
C ASN A 148 -12.52 -2.66 -28.03
N PRO A 149 -11.44 -3.42 -28.31
CA PRO A 149 -10.95 -3.64 -29.67
C PRO A 149 -11.93 -4.38 -30.62
N GLU A 150 -13.03 -4.94 -30.10
CA GLU A 150 -14.09 -5.56 -30.92
C GLU A 150 -15.16 -4.56 -31.39
N GLU A 151 -15.33 -3.43 -30.68
CA GLU A 151 -16.40 -2.44 -30.92
C GLU A 151 -15.85 -1.04 -31.30
N ASP A 152 -14.65 -0.70 -30.82
CA ASP A 152 -14.04 0.62 -30.91
C ASP A 152 -13.00 0.73 -32.04
N GLY A 153 -12.94 1.90 -32.68
CA GLY A 153 -11.95 2.22 -33.70
C GLY A 153 -10.64 2.81 -33.15
N GLN A 154 -9.71 3.13 -34.07
CA GLN A 154 -8.42 3.74 -33.73
C GLN A 154 -8.55 5.11 -33.03
N GLY A 155 -9.61 5.88 -33.33
CA GLY A 155 -9.88 7.15 -32.64
C GLY A 155 -10.23 6.94 -31.17
N GLN A 156 -11.16 6.02 -30.89
CA GLN A 156 -11.58 5.64 -29.56
C GLN A 156 -10.43 5.06 -28.72
N MET A 157 -9.51 4.32 -29.35
CA MET A 157 -8.27 3.85 -28.73
C MET A 157 -7.41 5.02 -28.22
N LEU A 158 -7.18 6.04 -29.05
CA LEU A 158 -6.44 7.25 -28.67
C LEU A 158 -7.20 8.06 -27.60
N ASP A 159 -8.53 8.17 -27.71
CA ASP A 159 -9.38 8.83 -26.71
C ASP A 159 -9.31 8.16 -25.33
N ALA A 160 -9.20 6.82 -25.29
CA ALA A 160 -9.06 6.03 -24.06
C ALA A 160 -7.66 6.14 -23.45
N GLN A 161 -6.60 6.18 -24.26
CA GLN A 161 -5.25 6.51 -23.80
C GLN A 161 -5.18 7.93 -23.23
N SER A 162 -5.67 8.93 -23.97
CA SER A 162 -5.73 10.33 -23.51
C SER A 162 -6.52 10.48 -22.21
N CYS A 163 -7.61 9.71 -22.05
CA CYS A 163 -8.35 9.60 -20.79
C CYS A 163 -7.47 9.13 -19.63
N ARG A 164 -6.70 8.04 -19.82
CA ARG A 164 -5.77 7.49 -18.81
C ARG A 164 -4.65 8.47 -18.48
N ILE A 165 -4.04 9.09 -19.49
CA ILE A 165 -2.98 10.09 -19.32
C ILE A 165 -3.48 11.24 -18.43
N ASN A 166 -4.62 11.85 -18.78
CA ASN A 166 -5.20 12.95 -18.00
C ASN A 166 -5.52 12.54 -16.55
N ARG A 167 -6.12 11.36 -16.35
CA ARG A 167 -6.45 10.84 -15.01
C ARG A 167 -5.21 10.59 -14.16
N THR A 168 -4.19 9.94 -14.71
CA THR A 168 -2.94 9.64 -14.01
C THR A 168 -2.16 10.92 -13.72
N ALA A 169 -2.04 11.83 -14.69
CA ALA A 169 -1.36 13.12 -14.54
C ALA A 169 -1.98 14.00 -13.43
N ASN A 170 -3.31 14.03 -13.33
CA ASN A 170 -4.01 14.72 -12.24
C ASN A 170 -3.90 13.99 -10.89
N ARG A 171 -3.85 12.65 -10.88
CA ARG A 171 -3.75 11.88 -9.63
C ARG A 171 -2.38 12.00 -8.97
N VAL A 172 -1.28 12.12 -9.72
CA VAL A 172 0.09 12.28 -9.18
C VAL A 172 0.20 13.38 -8.12
N PRO A 173 -0.13 14.67 -8.39
CA PRO A 173 -0.01 15.73 -7.39
C PRO A 173 -1.05 15.59 -6.27
N ALA A 174 -2.24 15.07 -6.55
CA ALA A 174 -3.26 14.81 -5.51
C ALA A 174 -2.77 13.74 -4.52
N LEU A 175 -2.19 12.65 -5.01
CA LEU A 175 -1.68 11.56 -4.19
C LEU A 175 -0.42 11.98 -3.42
N SER A 176 0.44 12.82 -4.01
CA SER A 176 1.55 13.47 -3.29
C SER A 176 1.03 14.28 -2.11
N ALA A 177 0.07 15.18 -2.32
CA ALA A 177 -0.47 16.02 -1.25
C ALA A 177 -1.13 15.21 -0.13
N LEU A 178 -1.84 14.13 -0.48
CA LEU A 178 -2.40 13.19 0.49
C LEU A 178 -1.30 12.47 1.30
N ALA A 179 -0.23 12.01 0.65
CA ALA A 179 0.92 11.42 1.31
C ALA A 179 1.64 12.42 2.22
N ASP A 180 1.90 13.65 1.75
CA ASP A 180 2.54 14.73 2.50
C ASP A 180 1.75 15.04 3.79
N MET A 181 0.41 15.08 3.71
CA MET A 181 -0.47 15.32 4.85
C MET A 181 -0.47 14.16 5.87
N ALA A 182 -0.49 12.91 5.39
CA ALA A 182 -0.45 11.73 6.24
C ALA A 182 0.93 11.54 6.91
N GLU A 183 2.02 11.77 6.18
CA GLU A 183 3.39 11.79 6.73
C GLU A 183 3.51 12.88 7.81
N SER A 184 2.98 14.08 7.57
CA SER A 184 2.99 15.17 8.55
C SER A 184 2.21 14.83 9.83
N ARG A 185 1.06 14.15 9.72
CA ARG A 185 0.28 13.67 10.88
C ARG A 185 1.00 12.59 11.66
N ALA A 186 1.61 11.62 10.96
CA ALA A 186 2.43 10.59 11.59
C ALA A 186 3.64 11.20 12.32
N GLN A 187 4.29 12.21 11.72
CA GLN A 187 5.39 12.94 12.36
C GLN A 187 4.93 13.76 13.57
N GLN A 188 3.77 14.42 13.50
CA GLN A 188 3.21 15.13 14.65
C GLN A 188 2.93 14.18 15.83
N ALA A 189 2.35 13.00 15.56
CA ALA A 189 2.12 12.00 16.59
C ALA A 189 3.43 11.55 17.28
N ILE A 190 4.51 11.36 16.51
CA ILE A 190 5.85 11.03 17.03
C ILE A 190 6.47 12.21 17.80
N ALA A 191 6.24 13.46 17.34
CA ALA A 191 6.74 14.66 18.02
C ALA A 191 6.04 14.92 19.36
N ASP A 192 4.72 14.70 19.41
CA ASP A 192 3.91 14.77 20.62
C ASP A 192 4.37 13.72 21.66
N GLU A 193 4.86 12.56 21.22
CA GLU A 193 5.53 11.55 22.07
C GLU A 193 6.95 11.96 22.50
N GLN A 194 7.68 12.76 21.70
CA GLN A 194 9.07 13.16 21.98
C GLN A 194 9.26 14.41 22.84
N GLU A 195 8.27 15.31 22.93
CA GLU A 195 8.37 16.49 23.82
C GLU A 195 8.32 16.10 25.31
N TRP A 196 7.88 14.87 25.64
CA TRP A 196 8.12 14.25 26.94
C TRP A 196 9.57 13.77 27.07
N ALA A 197 10.45 14.62 27.59
CA ALA A 197 11.81 14.22 27.94
C ALA A 197 11.80 13.24 29.14
N PRO A 198 12.29 11.98 29.01
CA PRO A 198 12.31 11.04 30.12
C PRO A 198 13.31 11.50 31.20
N VAL A 199 12.86 11.53 32.46
CA VAL A 199 13.74 11.70 33.61
C VAL A 199 14.77 10.56 33.62
N PRO A 200 16.09 10.84 33.69
CA PRO A 200 17.11 9.80 33.60
C PRO A 200 17.07 8.90 34.83
N THR A 201 16.37 7.77 34.71
CA THR A 201 16.24 6.77 35.77
C THR A 201 17.41 5.80 35.70
N THR A 202 18.38 5.99 36.59
CA THR A 202 19.47 5.04 36.84
C THR A 202 18.95 3.74 37.45
N GLN A 203 18.40 2.85 36.63
CA GLN A 203 18.22 1.44 37.00
C GLN A 203 19.35 0.59 36.43
N LYS A 204 20.19 0.05 37.33
CA LYS A 204 21.07 -1.07 37.00
C LYS A 204 20.20 -2.29 36.67
N ARG A 205 20.08 -2.62 35.38
CA ARG A 205 19.60 -3.95 34.94
C ARG A 205 20.56 -5.01 35.50
N ALA A 206 20.02 -6.10 36.05
CA ALA A 206 20.83 -7.21 36.52
C ALA A 206 21.55 -7.88 35.34
N THR A 207 22.80 -8.30 35.55
CA THR A 207 23.58 -9.03 34.54
C THR A 207 23.01 -10.43 34.33
N VAL A 208 22.36 -10.65 33.18
CA VAL A 208 22.12 -11.99 32.65
C VAL A 208 23.41 -12.47 32.00
N THR A 209 23.94 -13.60 32.44
CA THR A 209 25.17 -14.19 31.90
C THR A 209 24.86 -15.16 30.77
N GLY A 210 25.04 -14.72 29.53
CA GLY A 210 24.89 -15.51 28.32
C GLY A 210 24.38 -14.65 27.16
N ASP A 211 25.01 -14.79 25.98
CA ASP A 211 24.68 -14.04 24.76
C ASP A 211 23.37 -14.55 24.12
N VAL A 212 22.26 -14.37 24.82
CA VAL A 212 20.90 -14.64 24.31
C VAL A 212 20.15 -13.32 24.34
N ASP A 213 19.71 -12.88 23.16
CA ASP A 213 18.82 -11.72 23.02
C ASP A 213 17.50 -12.01 23.76
N PRO A 214 17.15 -11.22 24.81
CA PRO A 214 15.93 -11.45 25.58
C PRO A 214 14.64 -11.11 24.82
N GLU A 215 14.75 -10.53 23.62
CA GLU A 215 13.62 -10.19 22.74
C GLU A 215 13.48 -11.18 21.56
N ALA A 216 14.40 -12.15 21.42
CA ALA A 216 14.27 -13.20 20.42
C ALA A 216 13.14 -14.19 20.76
N PRO A 217 12.27 -14.55 19.80
CA PRO A 217 11.21 -15.52 20.05
C PRO A 217 11.79 -16.90 20.34
N ILE A 218 11.20 -17.60 21.32
CA ILE A 218 11.46 -19.03 21.53
C ILE A 218 10.97 -19.76 20.28
N LEU A 219 11.81 -20.57 19.63
CA LEU A 219 11.43 -21.33 18.44
C LEU A 219 11.15 -22.80 18.79
N ASP A 220 10.22 -23.43 18.07
CA ASP A 220 10.00 -24.88 18.09
C ASP A 220 11.01 -25.64 17.20
N GLU A 221 10.88 -26.97 17.11
CA GLU A 221 11.78 -27.83 16.33
C GLU A 221 11.73 -27.52 14.82
N ASP A 222 10.65 -26.92 14.33
CA ASP A 222 10.44 -26.50 12.93
C ASP A 222 10.87 -25.04 12.68
N GLY A 223 11.33 -24.32 13.72
CA GLY A 223 11.78 -22.93 13.63
C GLY A 223 10.68 -21.88 13.72
N ASN A 224 9.46 -22.23 14.14
CA ASN A 224 8.36 -21.29 14.32
C ASN A 224 8.35 -20.71 15.75
N PRO A 225 7.93 -19.45 15.95
CA PRO A 225 7.75 -18.86 17.28
C PRO A 225 6.75 -19.65 18.15
N TYR A 226 7.25 -20.28 19.21
CA TYR A 226 6.44 -20.96 20.23
C TYR A 226 5.84 -19.94 21.20
N ALA A 227 4.52 -20.00 21.40
CA ALA A 227 3.80 -19.08 22.28
C ALA A 227 4.25 -19.19 23.77
N PRO A 228 4.74 -18.11 24.40
CA PRO A 228 5.29 -18.15 25.76
C PRO A 228 4.33 -18.63 26.86
N ASP A 229 3.01 -18.42 26.71
CA ASP A 229 2.02 -18.80 27.71
C ASP A 229 0.63 -19.12 27.10
N SER A 230 -0.37 -19.36 27.95
CA SER A 230 -1.73 -19.67 27.52
C SER A 230 -2.55 -18.48 27.01
N SER A 231 -2.07 -17.23 27.14
CA SER A 231 -2.79 -16.03 26.70
C SER A 231 -2.88 -15.89 25.17
N TYR A 232 -2.03 -16.62 24.44
CA TYR A 232 -2.04 -16.73 22.98
C TYR A 232 -3.07 -17.77 22.49
N SER A 233 -3.34 -18.81 23.29
CA SER A 233 -4.23 -19.92 22.90
C SER A 233 -5.59 -19.94 23.62
N ARG A 234 -5.82 -19.07 24.61
CA ARG A 234 -7.05 -19.03 25.41
C ARG A 234 -7.43 -17.62 25.83
N ALA A 235 -8.70 -17.26 25.65
CA ALA A 235 -9.28 -16.04 26.20
C ALA A 235 -10.80 -16.17 26.44
N ASN A 236 -11.39 -15.16 27.09
CA ASN A 236 -12.84 -15.04 27.27
C ASN A 236 -13.53 -14.53 26.01
N LEU A 237 -13.71 -15.41 25.02
CA LEU A 237 -14.38 -15.09 23.75
C LEU A 237 -15.90 -15.14 23.86
N ARG A 238 -16.61 -14.42 22.98
CA ARG A 238 -18.07 -14.31 23.05
C ARG A 238 -18.74 -15.66 22.78
N PRO A 239 -19.86 -15.99 23.46
CA PRO A 239 -20.66 -17.18 23.14
C PRO A 239 -21.13 -17.25 21.68
N ARG A 240 -21.25 -16.12 20.98
CA ARG A 240 -21.60 -16.06 19.55
C ARG A 240 -20.49 -16.61 18.66
N TYR A 241 -19.22 -16.33 18.98
CA TYR A 241 -18.07 -16.87 18.25
C TYR A 241 -18.02 -18.38 18.38
N GLY A 242 -18.16 -18.91 19.61
CA GLY A 242 -18.25 -20.35 19.82
C GLY A 242 -19.44 -21.03 19.12
N LYS A 243 -20.55 -20.31 18.85
CA LYS A 243 -21.65 -20.81 18.00
C LYS A 243 -21.25 -20.81 16.52
N CYS A 244 -20.62 -19.73 16.04
CA CYS A 244 -20.13 -19.59 14.66
C CYS A 244 -19.14 -20.71 14.32
N ILE A 245 -18.12 -20.93 15.16
CA ILE A 245 -17.13 -22.00 14.97
C ILE A 245 -17.81 -23.39 14.88
N ARG A 246 -18.83 -23.67 15.70
CA ARG A 246 -19.59 -24.94 15.60
C ARG A 246 -20.48 -25.05 14.36
N ALA A 247 -20.92 -23.93 13.80
CA ALA A 247 -21.73 -23.88 12.58
C ALA A 247 -20.89 -23.80 11.29
N SER A 248 -19.57 -23.66 11.40
CA SER A 248 -18.64 -23.64 10.27
C SER A 248 -18.44 -25.02 9.61
N ASP A 249 -18.84 -26.11 10.29
CA ASP A 249 -18.56 -27.50 9.93
C ASP A 249 -17.07 -27.80 9.62
N GLY A 250 -16.15 -26.98 10.15
CA GLY A 250 -14.70 -27.09 9.90
C GLY A 250 -14.23 -26.47 8.58
N SER A 251 -15.11 -25.78 7.84
CA SER A 251 -14.78 -25.06 6.61
C SER A 251 -13.83 -23.88 6.88
N THR A 252 -12.62 -23.90 6.30
CA THR A 252 -11.62 -22.84 6.48
C THR A 252 -12.14 -21.43 6.20
N PRO A 253 -12.84 -21.13 5.08
CA PRO A 253 -13.41 -19.80 4.85
C PRO A 253 -14.40 -19.37 5.94
N SER A 254 -15.24 -20.29 6.42
CA SER A 254 -16.23 -19.99 7.46
C SER A 254 -15.60 -19.82 8.84
N LEU A 255 -14.55 -20.61 9.16
CA LEU A 255 -13.74 -20.41 10.37
C LEU A 255 -13.04 -19.05 10.36
N GLN A 256 -12.50 -18.64 9.20
CA GLN A 256 -11.86 -17.34 9.02
C GLN A 256 -12.86 -16.19 9.20
N GLU A 257 -14.05 -16.26 8.58
CA GLU A 257 -15.12 -15.27 8.75
C GLU A 257 -15.56 -15.14 10.22
N CYS A 258 -15.76 -16.26 10.92
CA CYS A 258 -16.02 -16.27 12.36
C CYS A 258 -14.90 -15.58 13.15
N GLY A 259 -13.64 -15.81 12.76
CA GLY A 259 -12.47 -15.23 13.39
C GLY A 259 -12.38 -13.72 13.20
N ASP A 260 -12.59 -13.23 11.99
CA ASP A 260 -12.52 -11.79 11.67
C ASP A 260 -13.59 -11.00 12.43
N GLU A 261 -14.82 -11.55 12.55
CA GLU A 261 -15.89 -10.99 13.37
C GLU A 261 -15.56 -10.88 14.88
N GLU A 262 -14.83 -11.85 15.43
CA GLU A 262 -14.40 -11.84 16.83
C GLU A 262 -13.20 -10.92 17.02
N TYR A 263 -12.23 -10.93 16.10
CA TYR A 263 -11.08 -10.06 16.10
C TYR A 263 -11.48 -8.59 16.08
N VAL A 264 -12.33 -8.18 15.13
CA VAL A 264 -12.84 -6.80 15.03
C VAL A 264 -13.55 -6.36 16.31
N PHE A 265 -14.30 -7.26 16.96
CA PHE A 265 -14.94 -6.94 18.24
C PHE A 265 -13.93 -6.78 19.39
N GLN A 266 -13.03 -7.76 19.59
CA GLN A 266 -12.09 -7.72 20.70
C GLN A 266 -11.09 -6.57 20.56
N ARG A 267 -10.68 -6.24 19.32
CA ARG A 267 -9.90 -5.03 19.01
C ARG A 267 -10.66 -3.74 19.35
N LYS A 268 -11.92 -3.59 18.91
CA LYS A 268 -12.76 -2.43 19.27
C LYS A 268 -12.95 -2.30 20.79
N ARG A 269 -13.14 -3.42 21.48
CA ARG A 269 -13.27 -3.49 22.95
C ARG A 269 -11.98 -3.06 23.66
N MET A 270 -10.82 -3.50 23.17
CA MET A 270 -9.51 -3.10 23.70
C MET A 270 -9.28 -1.59 23.51
N ILE A 271 -9.52 -1.07 22.30
CA ILE A 271 -9.38 0.37 21.99
C ILE A 271 -10.29 1.21 22.88
N ALA A 272 -11.59 0.87 22.97
CA ALA A 272 -12.52 1.59 23.83
C ALA A 272 -12.13 1.60 25.32
N ALA A 273 -11.41 0.56 25.80
CA ALA A 273 -10.85 0.55 27.14
C ALA A 273 -9.62 1.47 27.26
N LEU A 274 -8.76 1.52 26.23
CA LEU A 274 -7.65 2.49 26.16
C LEU A 274 -8.18 3.92 26.12
N ASP A 275 -9.22 4.22 25.34
CA ASP A 275 -9.81 5.57 25.25
C ASP A 275 -10.31 6.08 26.62
N VAL A 276 -10.96 5.20 27.40
CA VAL A 276 -11.41 5.52 28.78
C VAL A 276 -10.24 5.77 29.73
N ILE A 277 -9.11 5.09 29.53
CA ILE A 277 -7.86 5.29 30.31
C ILE A 277 -7.17 6.58 29.86
N ALA A 278 -7.15 6.87 28.56
CA ALA A 278 -6.55 8.05 27.94
C ALA A 278 -7.26 9.35 28.37
N ALA A 279 -8.59 9.31 28.46
CA ALA A 279 -9.41 10.39 29.02
C ALA A 279 -9.24 10.59 30.55
N GLY A 280 -8.55 9.67 31.22
CA GLY A 280 -8.20 9.80 32.63
C GLY A 280 -7.09 10.83 32.88
N PRO A 281 -7.01 11.38 34.11
CA PRO A 281 -5.97 12.34 34.47
C PRO A 281 -4.58 11.75 34.29
N ASP A 282 -3.65 12.60 33.88
CA ASP A 282 -2.30 12.21 33.55
C ASP A 282 -1.49 11.76 34.78
N SER A 283 -0.62 10.73 34.62
CA SER A 283 0.19 10.21 35.72
C SER A 283 1.21 9.16 35.26
N VAL A 284 2.31 9.02 36.02
CA VAL A 284 3.32 7.95 35.89
C VAL A 284 2.74 6.53 35.80
N ALA A 285 1.56 6.28 36.37
CA ALA A 285 0.88 4.99 36.29
C ALA A 285 0.12 4.76 34.97
N LYS A 286 -0.26 5.85 34.28
CA LYS A 286 -0.84 5.86 32.93
C LYS A 286 0.27 5.67 31.89
N ASP A 287 1.36 6.43 32.00
CA ASP A 287 2.51 6.37 31.08
C ASP A 287 3.06 4.95 31.02
N ARG A 288 3.38 4.38 32.19
CA ARG A 288 3.82 2.99 32.33
C ARG A 288 2.81 1.97 31.77
N LEU A 289 1.50 2.25 31.87
CA LEU A 289 0.47 1.36 31.32
C LEU A 289 0.42 1.42 29.78
N MET A 290 0.82 2.55 29.19
CA MET A 290 0.99 2.71 27.75
C MET A 290 2.30 2.06 27.27
N ASP A 291 3.41 2.17 28.00
CA ASP A 291 4.62 1.37 27.75
C ASP A 291 4.31 -0.14 27.78
N GLU A 292 3.58 -0.58 28.80
CA GLU A 292 3.10 -1.96 28.95
C GLU A 292 2.02 -2.34 27.91
N GLN A 293 1.41 -1.38 27.20
CA GLN A 293 0.50 -1.62 26.07
C GLN A 293 1.28 -1.81 24.77
N ASP A 294 2.21 -0.91 24.49
CA ASP A 294 3.08 -0.93 23.32
C ASP A 294 3.96 -2.20 23.28
N ALA A 295 4.63 -2.52 24.40
CA ALA A 295 5.37 -3.78 24.54
C ALA A 295 4.48 -5.02 24.34
N TYR A 296 3.23 -4.99 24.84
CA TYR A 296 2.27 -6.08 24.64
C TYR A 296 1.85 -6.26 23.18
N MET A 297 1.79 -5.16 22.41
CA MET A 297 1.46 -5.23 20.98
C MET A 297 2.64 -5.77 20.17
N ARG A 298 3.87 -5.28 20.39
CA ARG A 298 5.09 -5.86 19.75
C ARG A 298 5.20 -7.36 19.98
N ASP A 299 5.03 -7.80 21.23
CA ASP A 299 5.03 -9.21 21.63
C ASP A 299 3.88 -10.00 20.94
N THR A 300 2.68 -9.41 20.83
CA THR A 300 1.56 -10.02 20.10
C THR A 300 1.87 -10.18 18.61
N ASP A 301 2.46 -9.19 17.95
CA ASP A 301 2.78 -9.25 16.52
C ASP A 301 4.00 -10.11 16.22
N LEU A 302 4.92 -10.30 17.17
CA LEU A 302 6.03 -11.24 17.06
C LEU A 302 5.54 -12.69 17.04
N TYR A 303 4.69 -13.08 17.99
CA TYR A 303 4.25 -14.46 18.18
C TYR A 303 2.99 -14.84 17.38
N CYS A 304 2.11 -13.90 17.04
CA CYS A 304 0.91 -14.16 16.24
C CYS A 304 1.07 -13.77 14.75
N ARG A 305 2.31 -13.76 14.23
CA ARG A 305 2.59 -13.46 12.81
C ARG A 305 2.22 -14.65 11.92
N TYR A 306 1.62 -14.35 10.77
CA TYR A 306 1.44 -15.28 9.66
C TYR A 306 2.28 -14.83 8.45
N ASP A 307 3.04 -15.74 7.85
CA ASP A 307 3.73 -15.52 6.57
C ASP A 307 3.10 -16.37 5.46
N TRP A 308 2.30 -15.74 4.62
CA TRP A 308 1.62 -16.37 3.48
C TRP A 308 2.56 -17.01 2.44
N ARG A 309 3.86 -16.68 2.44
CA ARG A 309 4.84 -17.24 1.51
C ARG A 309 5.37 -18.61 1.94
N THR A 310 5.38 -18.88 3.25
CA THR A 310 5.99 -20.07 3.84
C THR A 310 4.97 -20.95 4.58
N GLN A 311 3.84 -20.37 5.01
CA GLN A 311 2.86 -21.03 5.86
C GLN A 311 1.52 -21.23 5.14
N GLY A 312 0.93 -22.42 5.30
CA GLY A 312 -0.38 -22.78 4.73
C GLY A 312 -1.57 -22.33 5.56
N GLN A 313 -2.79 -22.59 5.05
CA GLN A 313 -4.07 -22.13 5.62
C GLN A 313 -4.32 -22.48 7.10
N GLY A 314 -3.74 -23.58 7.62
CA GLY A 314 -3.82 -23.91 9.05
C GLY A 314 -3.18 -22.83 9.93
N HIS A 315 -1.94 -22.45 9.61
CA HIS A 315 -1.20 -21.39 10.31
C HIS A 315 -1.90 -20.02 10.23
N MET A 316 -2.63 -19.75 9.14
CA MET A 316 -3.46 -18.54 9.03
C MET A 316 -4.54 -18.52 10.11
N LEU A 317 -5.26 -19.64 10.29
CA LEU A 317 -6.27 -19.77 11.35
C LEU A 317 -5.64 -19.75 12.76
N ASP A 318 -4.46 -20.36 12.94
CA ASP A 318 -3.74 -20.35 14.23
C ASP A 318 -3.28 -18.93 14.60
N ALA A 319 -2.70 -18.18 13.66
CA ALA A 319 -2.30 -16.78 13.86
C ALA A 319 -3.50 -15.86 14.09
N GLN A 320 -4.62 -16.08 13.39
CA GLN A 320 -5.88 -15.36 13.60
C GLN A 320 -6.42 -15.62 15.02
N SER A 321 -6.49 -16.90 15.43
CA SER A 321 -6.88 -17.32 16.79
C SER A 321 -5.96 -16.71 17.85
N CYS A 322 -4.65 -16.69 17.61
CA CYS A 322 -3.65 -16.05 18.46
C CYS A 322 -3.94 -14.56 18.68
N ARG A 323 -4.15 -13.80 17.59
CA ARG A 323 -4.49 -12.37 17.66
C ARG A 323 -5.81 -12.14 18.40
N ILE A 324 -6.85 -12.95 18.15
CA ILE A 324 -8.15 -12.86 18.84
C ILE A 324 -7.98 -13.03 20.36
N ASN A 325 -7.23 -14.06 20.80
CA ASN A 325 -7.02 -14.34 22.22
C ASN A 325 -6.26 -13.21 22.91
N ARG A 326 -5.20 -12.69 22.29
CA ARG A 326 -4.39 -11.58 22.83
C ARG A 326 -5.21 -10.30 22.99
N HIS A 327 -5.98 -9.91 21.98
CA HIS A 327 -6.84 -8.72 22.06
C HIS A 327 -7.93 -8.87 23.14
N ALA A 328 -8.56 -10.05 23.24
CA ALA A 328 -9.56 -10.34 24.26
C ALA A 328 -8.99 -10.28 25.69
N ASN A 329 -7.81 -10.88 25.91
CA ASN A 329 -7.12 -10.89 27.20
C ASN A 329 -6.66 -9.49 27.63
N ARG A 330 -6.17 -8.67 26.68
CA ARG A 330 -5.77 -7.28 26.97
C ARG A 330 -6.98 -6.39 27.26
N ALA A 331 -8.07 -6.50 26.50
CA ALA A 331 -9.33 -5.82 26.82
C ALA A 331 -9.84 -6.16 28.24
N ASP A 332 -9.84 -7.46 28.59
CA ASP A 332 -10.15 -7.97 29.93
C ASP A 332 -9.28 -7.33 31.03
N ALA A 333 -7.99 -7.11 30.75
CA ALA A 333 -7.04 -6.50 31.67
C ALA A 333 -7.29 -4.99 31.86
N LEU A 334 -7.46 -4.24 30.77
CA LEU A 334 -7.72 -2.80 30.78
C LEU A 334 -9.06 -2.49 31.48
N GLU A 335 -10.12 -3.27 31.21
CA GLU A 335 -11.39 -3.16 31.93
C GLU A 335 -11.26 -3.45 33.44
N ARG A 336 -10.30 -4.28 33.87
CA ARG A 336 -9.99 -4.45 35.30
C ARG A 336 -9.28 -3.22 35.87
N VAL A 337 -8.42 -2.56 35.12
CA VAL A 337 -7.79 -1.28 35.51
C VAL A 337 -8.86 -0.20 35.69
N ILE A 338 -9.72 0.02 34.69
CA ILE A 338 -10.82 1.01 34.73
C ILE A 338 -11.71 0.78 35.96
N ARG A 339 -12.17 -0.46 36.18
CA ARG A 339 -13.02 -0.80 37.34
C ARG A 339 -12.32 -0.62 38.69
N ARG A 340 -10.99 -0.74 38.75
CA ARG A 340 -10.22 -0.46 39.97
C ARG A 340 -10.09 1.05 40.20
N ALA A 341 -9.74 1.82 39.16
CA ALA A 341 -9.65 3.28 39.21
C ALA A 341 -10.99 3.90 39.67
N GLY A 342 -12.11 3.54 39.03
CA GLY A 342 -13.44 4.04 39.41
C GLY A 342 -13.82 3.77 40.87
N LYS A 343 -13.44 2.60 41.42
CA LYS A 343 -13.64 2.26 42.84
C LYS A 343 -12.78 3.09 43.81
N VAL A 344 -11.63 3.60 43.36
CA VAL A 344 -10.77 4.49 44.17
C VAL A 344 -11.35 5.90 44.20
N TYR A 345 -11.81 6.42 43.06
CA TYR A 345 -12.48 7.73 43.00
C TYR A 345 -13.79 7.74 43.79
N ALA A 346 -14.61 6.70 43.67
CA ALA A 346 -15.86 6.54 44.43
C ALA A 346 -15.68 6.25 45.95
N LYS A 347 -14.44 6.22 46.46
CA LYS A 347 -14.12 6.13 47.90
C LYS A 347 -13.51 7.41 48.47
N LYS A 348 -13.18 8.39 47.62
CA LYS A 348 -12.62 9.70 48.02
C LYS A 348 -13.65 10.82 48.03
N ASN A 349 -14.83 10.56 47.47
CA ASN A 349 -16.04 11.39 47.50
C ASN A 349 -17.12 10.68 48.32
#